data_AF-A0A964QLH9-F1
#
_entry.id   AF-A0A964QLH9-F1
#
_cell.length_a   1.000
_cell.length_b   1.000
_cell.length_c   1.000
_cell.angle_alpha   90.00
_cell.angle_beta   90.00
_cell.angle_gamma   90.00
#
_symmetry.space_group_name_H-M   'P 1'
#
loop_
_entity.id
_entity.type
_entity.pdbx_description
1 polymer ?
#
loop_
_entity_poly.entity_id
_entity_poly.type
_entity_poly.pdbx_seq_one_letter_code
_entity_poly.pdbx_strand_id
1 'polypeptide(L)'
;MKAVIPAAGYGNRMRPLTDTRHKTLLEVGGRTIIGRIIDGLLETGVARILVVTGYRAEELARHLETHHPEVAFQFVRNLRYRETNNIFSLALAFEHLELDEDLLLIESDLVCEASVFARIVASPYPDVALVDRYHTGMDGTVVTLADGIVTSVIPPHLQAGDFSFADKFKTLNIYKFSQEFCRSSFRHLLTYYAQTIDDNCYYELILGILIYLQKAVIHAEMIGDEQWAEIDDPNDLRVAEFLFSPLNRRRLLEESMGEYWSFEDDFTDFCFLPNMYFPTPSMLAELRNNLIRLVQNYGSNQEILNWKLALFLLCSPERVQVLNGLSQIYPLLASHYAGQRILLPSPTFGEYRRSFSAHTVYHDRPGIDLDELAARAADAEVVVIVNPNNPTGTTLPAEWILHLARTLPDTAFLVDESFISFSTEPSLVPSLERDPLPNVVVLTSLSKTLGVPGVRLGYVYSCDERLNTEITSALPIWNLNSLA
;
A
#
# COMPACT_ATOMS: atom_id res chain seq x y z
N MET A 1 -26.72 13.80 26.55
CA MET A 1 -26.30 13.01 25.38
C MET A 1 -25.70 11.71 25.88
N LYS A 2 -25.96 10.61 25.17
CA LYS A 2 -25.42 9.27 25.45
C LYS A 2 -24.60 8.79 24.26
N ALA A 3 -23.68 7.85 24.46
CA ALA A 3 -22.98 7.19 23.36
C ALA A 3 -23.36 5.70 23.27
N VAL A 4 -23.39 5.16 22.06
CA VAL A 4 -23.51 3.73 21.75
C VAL A 4 -22.29 3.33 20.92
N ILE A 5 -21.60 2.27 21.37
CA ILE A 5 -20.42 1.72 20.71
C ILE A 5 -20.68 0.23 20.39
N PRO A 6 -20.97 -0.13 19.14
CA PRO A 6 -21.02 -1.52 18.70
C PRO A 6 -19.60 -2.13 18.68
N ALA A 7 -19.33 -3.05 19.61
CA ALA A 7 -18.03 -3.70 19.78
C ALA A 7 -18.19 -5.23 19.91
N ALA A 8 -19.10 -5.82 19.13
CA ALA A 8 -19.41 -7.25 19.20
C ALA A 8 -18.51 -8.12 18.31
N GLY A 9 -17.92 -7.53 17.27
CA GLY A 9 -17.17 -8.21 16.23
C GLY A 9 -15.90 -8.89 16.76
N TYR A 10 -15.57 -10.06 16.21
CA TYR A 10 -14.40 -10.84 16.61
C TYR A 10 -13.13 -10.53 15.80
N GLY A 11 -13.20 -9.60 14.85
CA GLY A 11 -12.04 -9.11 14.09
C GLY A 11 -11.32 -10.20 13.30
N ASN A 12 -12.02 -10.90 12.41
CA ASN A 12 -11.45 -12.05 11.67
C ASN A 12 -10.21 -11.69 10.83
N ARG A 13 -10.23 -10.49 10.21
CA ARG A 13 -9.09 -9.96 9.43
C ARG A 13 -7.85 -9.64 10.27
N MET A 14 -8.03 -9.47 11.59
CA MET A 14 -6.95 -9.14 12.54
C MET A 14 -6.25 -10.36 13.13
N ARG A 15 -6.67 -11.58 12.78
CA ARG A 15 -6.04 -12.79 13.32
C ARG A 15 -4.58 -12.91 12.83
N PRO A 16 -3.64 -13.36 13.68
CA PRO A 16 -3.85 -13.94 15.02
C PRO A 16 -3.86 -12.94 16.18
N LEU A 17 -3.75 -11.63 15.93
CA LEU A 17 -3.68 -10.61 16.99
C LEU A 17 -4.93 -10.63 17.88
N THR A 18 -6.08 -10.98 17.31
CA THR A 18 -7.36 -11.07 18.02
C THR A 18 -7.63 -12.43 18.66
N ASP A 19 -6.77 -13.45 18.52
CA ASP A 19 -7.03 -14.78 19.11
C ASP A 19 -6.99 -14.76 20.65
N THR A 20 -6.23 -13.81 21.22
CA THR A 20 -5.99 -13.72 22.67
C THR A 20 -6.47 -12.41 23.31
N ARG A 21 -7.02 -11.48 22.51
CA ARG A 21 -7.54 -10.18 22.95
C ARG A 21 -8.61 -9.65 22.01
N HIS A 22 -9.52 -8.84 22.53
CA HIS A 22 -10.49 -8.13 21.70
C HIS A 22 -9.79 -7.15 20.73
N LYS A 23 -10.32 -6.99 19.49
CA LYS A 23 -9.77 -6.09 18.44
C LYS A 23 -9.51 -4.68 18.98
N THR A 24 -10.49 -4.15 19.68
CA THR A 24 -10.50 -2.78 20.18
C THR A 24 -9.54 -2.55 21.37
N LEU A 25 -8.96 -3.63 21.92
CA LEU A 25 -7.92 -3.60 22.94
C LEU A 25 -6.50 -3.70 22.36
N LEU A 26 -6.37 -3.74 21.04
CA LEU A 26 -5.09 -3.51 20.38
C LEU A 26 -4.67 -2.06 20.60
N GLU A 27 -3.36 -1.84 20.63
CA GLU A 27 -2.79 -0.55 20.96
C GLU A 27 -2.25 0.13 19.71
N VAL A 28 -2.51 1.43 19.63
CA VAL A 28 -1.87 2.36 18.69
C VAL A 28 -1.25 3.45 19.54
N GLY A 29 0.07 3.61 19.46
CA GLY A 29 0.84 4.55 20.28
C GLY A 29 0.69 4.37 21.78
N GLY A 30 0.65 3.11 22.23
CA GLY A 30 0.55 2.73 23.64
C GLY A 30 -0.81 3.00 24.30
N ARG A 31 -1.85 3.29 23.51
CA ARG A 31 -3.24 3.41 23.98
C ARG A 31 -4.13 2.46 23.20
N THR A 32 -5.10 1.84 23.88
CA THR A 32 -6.06 0.96 23.21
C THR A 32 -6.96 1.75 22.26
N ILE A 33 -7.38 1.12 21.15
CA ILE A 33 -8.29 1.74 20.17
C ILE A 33 -9.54 2.27 20.87
N ILE A 34 -10.23 1.43 21.65
CA ILE A 34 -11.43 1.86 22.37
C ILE A 34 -11.12 2.88 23.47
N GLY A 35 -9.97 2.76 24.15
CA GLY A 35 -9.60 3.71 25.19
C GLY A 35 -9.53 5.14 24.67
N ARG A 36 -8.97 5.34 23.46
CA ARG A 36 -8.93 6.65 22.79
C ARG A 36 -10.33 7.21 22.52
N ILE A 37 -11.28 6.36 22.11
CA ILE A 37 -12.68 6.75 21.90
C ILE A 37 -13.30 7.22 23.23
N ILE A 38 -13.13 6.44 24.31
CA ILE A 38 -13.69 6.78 25.63
C ILE A 38 -13.07 8.07 26.18
N ASP A 39 -11.75 8.22 26.10
CA ASP A 39 -11.04 9.43 26.54
C ASP A 39 -11.59 10.67 25.79
N GLY A 40 -11.72 10.59 24.47
CA GLY A 40 -12.25 11.67 23.65
C GLY A 40 -13.71 12.01 23.98
N LEU A 41 -14.56 11.01 24.24
CA LEU A 41 -15.93 11.23 24.70
C LEU A 41 -15.98 11.92 26.07
N LEU A 42 -15.13 11.52 27.01
CA LEU A 42 -15.05 12.12 28.34
C LEU A 42 -14.63 13.59 28.29
N GLU A 43 -13.68 13.95 27.42
CA GLU A 43 -13.26 15.34 27.20
C GLU A 43 -14.42 16.24 26.73
N THR A 44 -15.42 15.66 26.07
CA THR A 44 -16.64 16.37 25.64
C THR A 44 -17.79 16.33 26.65
N GLY A 45 -17.59 15.68 27.80
CA GLY A 45 -18.60 15.52 28.86
C GLY A 45 -19.59 14.36 28.63
N VAL A 46 -19.35 13.48 27.66
CA VAL A 46 -20.20 12.31 27.39
C VAL A 46 -19.72 11.14 28.23
N ALA A 47 -20.31 10.98 29.42
CA ALA A 47 -19.93 9.94 30.39
C ALA A 47 -20.94 8.79 30.55
N ARG A 48 -22.01 8.75 29.73
CA ARG A 48 -22.98 7.62 29.69
C ARG A 48 -22.83 6.86 28.38
N ILE A 49 -22.31 5.64 28.47
CA ILE A 49 -21.88 4.88 27.29
C ILE A 49 -22.46 3.47 27.34
N LEU A 50 -23.25 3.13 26.32
CA LEU A 50 -23.71 1.75 26.09
C LEU A 50 -22.74 1.06 25.12
N VAL A 51 -22.14 -0.05 25.55
CA VAL A 51 -21.24 -0.85 24.72
C VAL A 51 -21.92 -2.17 24.39
N VAL A 52 -22.09 -2.44 23.09
CA VAL A 52 -22.60 -3.74 22.63
C VAL A 52 -21.42 -4.68 22.48
N THR A 53 -21.30 -5.62 23.39
CA THR A 53 -20.20 -6.60 23.43
C THR A 53 -20.61 -7.91 22.74
N GLY A 54 -19.64 -8.73 22.37
CA GLY A 54 -19.89 -10.03 21.74
C GLY A 54 -18.71 -10.96 21.96
N TYR A 55 -17.78 -10.95 21.03
CA TYR A 55 -16.49 -11.60 21.21
C TYR A 55 -15.77 -11.07 22.46
N ARG A 56 -15.23 -11.96 23.30
CA ARG A 56 -14.51 -11.64 24.56
C ARG A 56 -15.17 -10.55 25.42
N ALA A 57 -16.50 -10.57 25.50
CA ALA A 57 -17.29 -9.55 26.20
C ALA A 57 -16.80 -9.26 27.63
N GLU A 58 -16.47 -10.30 28.41
CA GLU A 58 -16.02 -10.16 29.79
C GLU A 58 -14.64 -9.51 29.92
N GLU A 59 -13.75 -9.70 28.94
CA GLU A 59 -12.46 -9.00 28.89
C GLU A 59 -12.68 -7.52 28.61
N LEU A 60 -13.46 -7.22 27.57
CA LEU A 60 -13.70 -5.85 27.13
C LEU A 60 -14.38 -5.02 28.23
N ALA A 61 -15.46 -5.55 28.82
CA ALA A 61 -16.19 -4.87 29.89
C ALA A 61 -15.28 -4.59 31.10
N ARG A 62 -14.54 -5.61 31.56
CA ARG A 62 -13.61 -5.45 32.68
C ARG A 62 -12.53 -4.41 32.40
N HIS A 63 -11.98 -4.41 31.18
CA HIS A 63 -10.96 -3.43 30.80
C HIS A 63 -11.51 -2.00 30.90
N LEU A 64 -12.68 -1.74 30.31
CA LEU A 64 -13.31 -0.42 30.32
C LEU A 64 -13.66 0.05 31.74
N GLU A 65 -14.31 -0.79 32.55
CA GLU A 65 -14.66 -0.43 33.94
C GLU A 65 -13.42 -0.17 34.81
N THR A 66 -12.31 -0.85 34.53
CA THR A 66 -11.07 -0.69 35.31
C THR A 66 -10.33 0.60 34.94
N HIS A 67 -10.30 0.96 33.65
CA HIS A 67 -9.52 2.10 33.16
C HIS A 67 -10.31 3.42 33.12
N HIS A 68 -11.64 3.35 33.13
CA HIS A 68 -12.54 4.51 33.05
C HIS A 68 -13.66 4.44 34.11
N PRO A 69 -13.33 4.40 35.42
CA PRO A 69 -14.32 4.25 36.49
C PRO A 69 -15.32 5.41 36.60
N GLU A 70 -15.02 6.56 36.02
CA GLU A 70 -15.88 7.73 35.93
C GLU A 70 -17.02 7.61 34.89
N VAL A 71 -16.93 6.63 33.98
CA VAL A 71 -17.95 6.41 32.95
C VAL A 71 -19.07 5.51 33.49
N ALA A 72 -20.31 5.94 33.30
CA ALA A 72 -21.49 5.11 33.53
C ALA A 72 -21.69 4.18 32.31
N PHE A 73 -21.04 3.02 32.36
CA PHE A 73 -21.17 1.99 31.33
C PHE A 73 -22.47 1.19 31.47
N GLN A 74 -23.10 0.88 30.33
CA GLN A 74 -24.12 -0.15 30.19
C GLN A 74 -23.65 -1.18 29.16
N PHE A 75 -23.56 -2.45 29.55
CA PHE A 75 -23.14 -3.51 28.64
C PHE A 75 -24.33 -4.31 28.14
N VAL A 76 -24.41 -4.48 26.84
CA VAL A 76 -25.41 -5.35 26.19
C VAL A 76 -24.67 -6.38 25.37
N ARG A 77 -24.99 -7.67 25.52
CA ARG A 77 -24.24 -8.76 24.88
C ARG A 77 -24.98 -9.30 23.67
N ASN A 78 -24.40 -9.17 22.49
CA ASN A 78 -24.81 -9.88 21.29
C ASN A 78 -24.26 -11.33 21.34
N LEU A 79 -25.13 -12.29 21.70
CA LEU A 79 -24.77 -13.71 21.71
C LEU A 79 -24.62 -14.32 20.30
N ARG A 80 -25.18 -13.67 19.28
CA ARG A 80 -25.15 -14.10 17.87
C ARG A 80 -24.08 -13.35 17.05
N TYR A 81 -23.07 -12.77 17.70
CA TYR A 81 -22.02 -11.96 17.06
C TYR A 81 -21.24 -12.66 15.92
N ARG A 82 -21.36 -13.99 15.78
CA ARG A 82 -20.75 -14.76 14.67
C ARG A 82 -21.65 -14.91 13.45
N GLU A 83 -22.96 -14.72 13.64
CA GLU A 83 -24.00 -14.94 12.63
C GLU A 83 -24.57 -13.63 12.11
N THR A 84 -24.44 -12.55 12.89
CA THR A 84 -25.05 -11.24 12.63
C THR A 84 -23.99 -10.18 12.35
N ASN A 85 -24.40 -9.06 11.77
CA ASN A 85 -23.55 -7.91 11.51
C ASN A 85 -23.91 -6.70 12.41
N ASN A 86 -23.34 -5.51 12.14
CA ASN A 86 -23.47 -4.32 12.98
C ASN A 86 -24.94 -3.87 13.18
N ILE A 87 -25.83 -4.14 12.21
CA ILE A 87 -27.26 -3.80 12.31
C ILE A 87 -27.95 -4.46 13.51
N PHE A 88 -27.67 -5.74 13.75
CA PHE A 88 -28.27 -6.49 14.86
C PHE A 88 -27.73 -5.99 16.19
N SER A 89 -26.42 -5.68 16.24
CA SER A 89 -25.79 -5.11 17.43
C SER A 89 -26.40 -3.76 17.78
N LEU A 90 -26.66 -2.90 16.78
CA LEU A 90 -27.32 -1.61 17.00
C LEU A 90 -28.79 -1.77 17.40
N ALA A 91 -29.56 -2.66 16.76
CA ALA A 91 -30.94 -2.94 17.14
C ALA A 91 -31.03 -3.39 18.61
N LEU A 92 -30.12 -4.26 19.04
CA LEU A 92 -30.03 -4.73 20.42
C LEU A 92 -29.72 -3.59 21.41
N ALA A 93 -28.87 -2.63 21.02
CA ALA A 93 -28.64 -1.42 21.82
C ALA A 93 -29.94 -0.62 22.01
N PHE A 94 -30.68 -0.39 20.93
CA PHE A 94 -31.92 0.39 20.94
C PHE A 94 -33.07 -0.25 21.73
N GLU A 95 -33.03 -1.57 21.96
CA GLU A 95 -33.95 -2.25 22.87
C GLU A 95 -33.67 -1.96 24.35
N HIS A 96 -32.40 -1.70 24.69
CA HIS A 96 -31.93 -1.51 26.06
C HIS A 96 -31.68 -0.05 26.43
N LEU A 97 -31.71 0.85 25.44
CA LEU A 97 -31.43 2.27 25.61
C LEU A 97 -32.72 3.06 25.87
N GLU A 98 -32.70 3.91 26.89
CA GLU A 98 -33.69 4.97 27.05
C GLU A 98 -33.37 6.12 26.09
N LEU A 99 -34.28 6.41 25.15
CA LEU A 99 -34.15 7.45 24.13
C LEU A 99 -34.74 8.79 24.60
N ASP A 100 -34.22 9.31 25.70
CA ASP A 100 -34.61 10.57 26.35
C ASP A 100 -33.60 11.71 26.11
N GLU A 101 -32.54 11.43 25.35
CA GLU A 101 -31.50 12.38 24.99
C GLU A 101 -30.92 12.04 23.62
N ASP A 102 -30.20 12.99 23.03
CA ASP A 102 -29.45 12.77 21.80
C ASP A 102 -28.37 11.68 21.99
N LEU A 103 -28.09 10.98 20.89
CA LEU A 103 -27.24 9.80 20.83
C LEU A 103 -26.03 10.05 19.93
N LEU A 104 -24.85 9.69 20.40
CA LEU A 104 -23.67 9.45 19.57
C LEU A 104 -23.58 7.96 19.23
N LEU A 105 -23.45 7.64 17.95
CA LEU A 105 -23.15 6.29 17.48
C LEU A 105 -21.73 6.29 16.93
N ILE A 106 -20.87 5.43 17.48
CA ILE A 106 -19.43 5.38 17.14
C ILE A 106 -19.03 3.92 16.92
N GLU A 107 -18.51 3.60 15.74
CA GLU A 107 -17.92 2.28 15.50
C GLU A 107 -16.65 2.09 16.33
N SER A 108 -16.42 0.85 16.78
CA SER A 108 -15.44 0.56 17.83
C SER A 108 -13.99 0.40 17.35
N ASP A 109 -13.76 0.41 16.05
CA ASP A 109 -12.49 0.20 15.37
C ASP A 109 -11.86 1.48 14.81
N LEU A 110 -12.28 2.63 15.35
CA LEU A 110 -11.76 3.93 14.97
C LEU A 110 -10.63 4.38 15.91
N VAL A 111 -9.58 4.95 15.32
CA VAL A 111 -8.56 5.71 16.03
C VAL A 111 -8.61 7.14 15.49
N CYS A 112 -8.95 8.10 16.34
CA CYS A 112 -9.01 9.51 15.95
C CYS A 112 -8.58 10.45 17.07
N GLU A 113 -8.35 11.71 16.72
CA GLU A 113 -8.07 12.77 17.68
C GLU A 113 -9.31 13.16 18.51
N ALA A 114 -9.11 13.63 19.74
CA ALA A 114 -10.20 14.06 20.62
C ALA A 114 -11.04 15.22 20.04
N SER A 115 -10.42 16.06 19.22
CA SER A 115 -11.04 17.15 18.45
C SER A 115 -12.20 16.67 17.57
N VAL A 116 -12.14 15.44 17.05
CA VAL A 116 -13.20 14.83 16.23
C VAL A 116 -14.50 14.67 17.03
N PHE A 117 -14.41 14.26 18.30
CA PHE A 117 -15.57 14.14 19.18
C PHE A 117 -16.10 15.52 19.59
N ALA A 118 -15.20 16.47 19.88
CA ALA A 118 -15.60 17.84 20.22
C ALA A 118 -16.40 18.50 19.09
N ARG A 119 -15.99 18.27 17.83
CA ARG A 119 -16.68 18.74 16.63
C ARG A 119 -18.12 18.24 16.56
N ILE A 120 -18.33 16.93 16.59
CA ILE A 120 -19.68 16.37 16.39
C ILE A 120 -20.63 16.74 17.54
N VAL A 121 -20.12 16.81 18.77
CA VAL A 121 -20.89 17.23 19.95
C VAL A 121 -21.30 18.70 19.83
N ALA A 122 -20.40 19.57 19.37
CA ALA A 122 -20.65 21.01 19.23
C ALA A 122 -21.51 21.38 18.00
N SER A 123 -21.74 20.44 17.08
CA SER A 123 -22.52 20.69 15.87
C SER A 123 -23.91 21.27 16.18
N PRO A 124 -24.37 22.30 15.44
CA PRO A 124 -25.69 22.90 15.65
C PRO A 124 -26.83 22.03 15.07
N TYR A 125 -26.50 21.02 14.26
CA TYR A 125 -27.49 20.19 13.59
C TYR A 125 -27.94 19.02 14.48
N PRO A 126 -29.22 18.62 14.43
CA PRO A 126 -29.76 17.54 15.26
C PRO A 126 -29.21 16.17 14.86
N ASP A 127 -29.11 15.91 13.55
CA ASP A 127 -28.66 14.64 12.98
C ASP A 127 -27.47 14.89 12.05
N VAL A 128 -26.32 14.27 12.37
CA VAL A 128 -25.01 14.54 11.78
C VAL A 128 -24.28 13.24 11.47
N ALA A 129 -23.62 13.19 10.32
CA ALA A 129 -22.60 12.22 9.97
C ALA A 129 -21.26 12.94 9.81
N LEU A 130 -20.22 12.48 10.50
CA LEU A 130 -18.86 12.91 10.17
C LEU A 130 -18.40 12.22 8.89
N VAL A 131 -17.84 13.02 7.99
CA VAL A 131 -17.33 12.56 6.70
C VAL A 131 -15.93 13.10 6.43
N ASP A 132 -15.20 12.38 5.61
CA ASP A 132 -13.92 12.80 5.04
C ASP A 132 -13.99 12.69 3.52
N ARG A 133 -13.09 13.36 2.81
CA ARG A 133 -12.87 13.08 1.39
C ARG A 133 -12.45 11.63 1.25
N TYR A 134 -12.86 11.00 0.15
CA TYR A 134 -12.37 9.67 -0.13
C TYR A 134 -10.90 9.70 -0.53
N HIS A 135 -10.07 8.93 0.17
CA HIS A 135 -8.69 8.65 -0.20
C HIS A 135 -8.56 7.21 -0.70
N THR A 136 -7.62 6.97 -1.61
CA THR A 136 -7.35 5.62 -2.13
C THR A 136 -6.98 4.68 -0.99
N GLY A 137 -7.62 3.52 -0.92
CA GLY A 137 -7.40 2.53 0.16
C GLY A 137 -8.40 2.62 1.32
N MET A 138 -9.30 3.62 1.33
CA MET A 138 -10.42 3.63 2.26
C MET A 138 -11.50 2.64 1.83
N ASP A 139 -11.81 1.65 2.66
CA ASP A 139 -12.92 0.71 2.45
C ASP A 139 -14.20 1.18 3.16
N GLY A 140 -15.33 0.51 2.92
CA GLY A 140 -16.57 0.73 3.69
C GLY A 140 -17.58 1.67 3.03
N THR A 141 -18.47 2.23 3.86
CA THR A 141 -19.61 3.03 3.42
C THR A 141 -19.20 4.45 2.99
N VAL A 142 -19.58 4.84 1.77
CA VAL A 142 -19.40 6.20 1.24
C VAL A 142 -20.74 6.90 1.03
N VAL A 143 -20.71 8.23 0.95
CA VAL A 143 -21.89 9.07 0.77
C VAL A 143 -21.73 10.09 -0.35
N THR A 144 -22.86 10.53 -0.91
CA THR A 144 -22.94 11.73 -1.75
C THR A 144 -23.55 12.88 -0.97
N LEU A 145 -23.07 14.09 -1.24
CA LEU A 145 -23.51 15.30 -0.53
C LEU A 145 -24.15 16.30 -1.49
N ALA A 146 -25.17 17.03 -1.01
CA ALA A 146 -25.68 18.24 -1.65
C ALA A 146 -25.94 19.28 -0.56
N ASP A 147 -25.37 20.48 -0.70
CA ASP A 147 -25.53 21.59 0.25
C ASP A 147 -25.25 21.20 1.73
N GLY A 148 -24.26 20.35 1.97
CA GLY A 148 -23.90 19.87 3.31
C GLY A 148 -24.84 18.80 3.88
N ILE A 149 -25.73 18.23 3.06
CA ILE A 149 -26.67 17.17 3.45
C ILE A 149 -26.32 15.89 2.72
N VAL A 150 -26.39 14.75 3.42
CA VAL A 150 -26.23 13.42 2.83
C VAL A 150 -27.43 13.09 1.95
N THR A 151 -27.19 12.81 0.67
CA THR A 151 -28.24 12.49 -0.32
C THR A 151 -28.31 11.01 -0.68
N SER A 152 -27.21 10.28 -0.49
CA SER A 152 -27.15 8.83 -0.70
C SER A 152 -26.13 8.22 0.24
N VAL A 153 -26.41 7.01 0.69
CA VAL A 153 -25.52 6.16 1.49
C VAL A 153 -25.26 4.89 0.70
N ILE A 154 -23.99 4.58 0.46
CA ILE A 154 -23.56 3.54 -0.49
C ILE A 154 -22.60 2.59 0.23
N PRO A 155 -23.12 1.55 0.90
CA PRO A 155 -22.29 0.52 1.53
C PRO A 155 -21.51 -0.31 0.49
N PRO A 156 -20.47 -1.06 0.91
CA PRO A 156 -19.58 -1.78 -0.01
C PRO A 156 -20.29 -2.69 -1.03
N HIS A 157 -21.34 -3.40 -0.62
CA HIS A 157 -22.06 -4.32 -1.48
C HIS A 157 -22.86 -3.66 -2.62
N LEU A 158 -23.00 -2.32 -2.60
CA LEU A 158 -23.63 -1.54 -3.67
C LEU A 158 -22.60 -0.87 -4.62
N GLN A 159 -21.30 -1.02 -4.35
CA GLN A 159 -20.21 -0.43 -5.14
C GLN A 159 -19.82 -1.39 -6.28
N ALA A 160 -20.42 -1.19 -7.47
CA ALA A 160 -20.22 -2.05 -8.65
C ALA A 160 -18.88 -1.81 -9.37
N GLY A 161 -18.59 -2.58 -10.43
CA GLY A 161 -17.30 -2.50 -11.16
C GLY A 161 -17.02 -1.18 -11.87
N ASP A 162 -18.03 -0.37 -12.18
CA ASP A 162 -17.94 0.98 -12.74
C ASP A 162 -18.08 2.08 -11.68
N PHE A 163 -18.07 1.71 -10.39
CA PHE A 163 -18.21 2.66 -9.30
C PHE A 163 -17.03 3.64 -9.25
N SER A 164 -17.36 4.93 -9.16
CA SER A 164 -16.38 6.00 -9.04
C SER A 164 -16.45 6.62 -7.64
N PHE A 165 -15.28 6.73 -7.03
CA PHE A 165 -15.09 7.39 -5.73
C PHE A 165 -14.81 8.91 -5.85
N ALA A 166 -14.63 9.43 -7.07
CA ALA A 166 -14.12 10.79 -7.30
C ALA A 166 -14.98 11.91 -6.69
N ASP A 167 -16.28 11.69 -6.55
CA ASP A 167 -17.29 12.62 -6.03
C ASP A 167 -17.93 12.09 -4.73
N LYS A 168 -17.27 11.15 -4.06
CA LYS A 168 -17.78 10.49 -2.85
C LYS A 168 -16.99 10.91 -1.62
N PHE A 169 -17.67 10.84 -0.48
CA PHE A 169 -17.09 11.11 0.83
C PHE A 169 -17.15 9.83 1.65
N LYS A 170 -16.05 9.51 2.35
CA LYS A 170 -16.00 8.39 3.27
C LYS A 170 -16.66 8.80 4.58
N THR A 171 -17.53 7.95 5.11
CA THR A 171 -18.05 8.14 6.46
C THR A 171 -16.99 7.69 7.47
N LEU A 172 -16.85 8.45 8.56
CA LEU A 172 -16.02 8.03 9.69
C LEU A 172 -16.71 6.98 10.56
N ASN A 173 -17.98 6.66 10.26
CA ASN A 173 -18.86 5.88 11.12
C ASN A 173 -19.05 6.49 12.53
N ILE A 174 -19.03 7.82 12.62
CA ILE A 174 -19.37 8.61 13.80
C ILE A 174 -20.60 9.46 13.46
N TYR A 175 -21.68 9.24 14.18
CA TYR A 175 -22.95 9.92 13.98
C TYR A 175 -23.46 10.55 15.26
N LYS A 176 -24.12 11.70 15.13
CA LYS A 176 -24.98 12.27 16.16
C LYS A 176 -26.41 12.17 15.68
N PHE A 177 -27.29 11.66 16.53
CA PHE A 177 -28.69 11.52 16.25
C PHE A 177 -29.51 12.18 17.35
N SER A 178 -30.50 12.96 16.96
CA SER A 178 -31.44 13.55 17.88
C SER A 178 -32.32 12.47 18.53
N GLN A 179 -32.76 12.72 19.76
CA GLN A 179 -33.73 11.84 20.43
C GLN A 179 -35.00 11.63 19.59
N GLU A 180 -35.44 12.64 18.82
CA GLU A 180 -36.63 12.58 17.98
C GLU A 180 -36.42 11.62 16.80
N PHE A 181 -35.27 11.73 16.12
CA PHE A 181 -34.92 10.82 15.04
C PHE A 181 -34.81 9.38 15.55
N CYS A 182 -34.14 9.15 16.68
CA CYS A 182 -34.01 7.83 17.29
C CYS A 182 -35.37 7.22 17.67
N ARG A 183 -36.31 8.01 18.22
CA ARG A 183 -37.64 7.52 18.63
C ARG A 183 -38.61 7.28 17.49
N SER A 184 -38.36 7.86 16.33
CA SER A 184 -39.29 7.86 15.21
C SER A 184 -39.02 6.69 14.24
N SER A 185 -38.63 6.99 13.00
CA SER A 185 -38.53 6.00 11.93
C SER A 185 -37.28 5.14 12.06
N PHE A 186 -36.21 5.66 12.69
CA PHE A 186 -34.93 4.96 12.74
C PHE A 186 -34.99 3.68 13.57
N ARG A 187 -35.35 3.77 14.85
CA ARG A 187 -35.48 2.58 15.72
C ARG A 187 -36.43 1.54 15.14
N HIS A 188 -37.61 1.96 14.69
CA HIS A 188 -38.63 1.02 14.21
C HIS A 188 -38.15 0.28 12.96
N LEU A 189 -37.60 0.99 11.98
CA LEU A 189 -37.11 0.37 10.76
C LEU A 189 -35.88 -0.50 11.02
N LEU A 190 -34.92 0.01 11.82
CA LEU A 190 -33.72 -0.74 12.22
C LEU A 190 -34.09 -2.07 12.89
N THR A 191 -34.96 -2.02 13.90
CA THR A 191 -35.36 -3.20 14.68
C THR A 191 -36.11 -4.19 13.80
N TYR A 192 -37.06 -3.71 12.99
CA TYR A 192 -37.81 -4.58 12.08
C TYR A 192 -36.90 -5.27 11.05
N TYR A 193 -35.99 -4.51 10.43
CA TYR A 193 -35.08 -5.04 9.41
C TYR A 193 -34.13 -6.08 10.01
N ALA A 194 -33.52 -5.76 11.15
CA ALA A 194 -32.60 -6.66 11.86
C ALA A 194 -33.27 -7.92 12.41
N GLN A 195 -34.56 -7.88 12.76
CA GLN A 195 -35.26 -9.05 13.30
C GLN A 195 -35.95 -9.90 12.23
N THR A 196 -36.32 -9.31 11.10
CA THR A 196 -37.27 -9.93 10.14
C THR A 196 -36.73 -10.05 8.72
N ILE A 197 -35.84 -9.16 8.28
CA ILE A 197 -35.39 -9.09 6.88
C ILE A 197 -33.99 -9.66 6.72
N ASP A 198 -32.99 -9.03 7.34
CA ASP A 198 -31.58 -9.40 7.22
C ASP A 198 -30.82 -8.89 8.45
N ASP A 199 -30.36 -9.82 9.28
CA ASP A 199 -29.56 -9.54 10.48
C ASP A 199 -28.05 -9.49 10.19
N ASN A 200 -27.65 -9.64 8.93
CA ASN A 200 -26.27 -9.67 8.46
C ASN A 200 -25.88 -8.49 7.56
N CYS A 201 -26.75 -7.48 7.43
CA CYS A 201 -26.47 -6.25 6.69
C CYS A 201 -25.90 -5.12 7.56
N TYR A 202 -25.56 -4.00 6.90
CA TYR A 202 -25.02 -2.80 7.55
C TYR A 202 -26.15 -1.86 8.00
N TYR A 203 -26.09 -1.28 9.21
CA TYR A 203 -27.14 -0.34 9.65
C TYR A 203 -27.20 0.92 8.78
N GLU A 204 -26.10 1.27 8.11
CA GLU A 204 -26.03 2.40 7.18
C GLU A 204 -27.01 2.24 6.02
N LEU A 205 -27.39 1.01 5.67
CA LEU A 205 -28.47 0.74 4.72
C LEU A 205 -29.80 1.35 5.19
N ILE A 206 -30.09 1.29 6.49
CA ILE A 206 -31.31 1.87 7.08
C ILE A 206 -31.28 3.39 6.97
N LEU A 207 -30.12 4.01 7.21
CA LEU A 207 -29.94 5.45 7.01
C LEU A 207 -30.19 5.81 5.53
N GLY A 208 -29.61 5.05 4.60
CA GLY A 208 -29.83 5.22 3.17
C GLY A 208 -31.31 5.12 2.76
N ILE A 209 -32.04 4.12 3.29
CA ILE A 209 -33.47 3.96 3.04
C ILE A 209 -34.25 5.18 3.57
N LEU A 210 -33.97 5.65 4.78
CA LEU A 210 -34.68 6.79 5.37
C LEU A 210 -34.40 8.10 4.63
N ILE A 211 -33.16 8.31 4.18
CA ILE A 211 -32.80 9.45 3.32
C ILE A 211 -33.55 9.37 1.99
N TYR A 212 -33.51 8.22 1.32
CA TYR A 212 -34.20 8.00 0.04
C TYR A 212 -35.72 8.24 0.15
N LEU A 213 -36.34 7.78 1.23
CA LEU A 213 -37.77 7.99 1.51
C LEU A 213 -38.10 9.40 2.04
N GLN A 214 -37.11 10.29 2.16
CA GLN A 214 -37.26 11.64 2.71
C GLN A 214 -37.83 11.65 4.13
N LYS A 215 -37.45 10.64 4.93
CA LYS A 215 -37.81 10.48 6.35
C LYS A 215 -36.68 10.87 7.31
N ALA A 216 -35.50 11.18 6.78
CA ALA A 216 -34.34 11.65 7.53
C ALA A 216 -33.61 12.75 6.76
N VAL A 217 -33.08 13.73 7.49
CA VAL A 217 -32.15 14.73 6.98
C VAL A 217 -30.89 14.65 7.82
N ILE A 218 -29.83 14.08 7.26
CA ILE A 218 -28.54 13.92 7.95
C ILE A 218 -27.56 14.95 7.37
N HIS A 219 -27.09 15.85 8.23
CA HIS A 219 -26.07 16.83 7.84
C HIS A 219 -24.71 16.16 7.82
N ALA A 220 -23.92 16.45 6.79
CA ALA A 220 -22.54 16.01 6.72
C ALA A 220 -21.63 17.11 7.28
N GLU A 221 -20.83 16.77 8.28
CA GLU A 221 -19.74 17.62 8.73
C GLU A 221 -18.42 17.01 8.31
N MET A 222 -17.70 17.74 7.47
CA MET A 222 -16.39 17.32 7.01
C MET A 222 -15.36 17.54 8.11
N ILE A 223 -14.54 16.52 8.39
CA ILE A 223 -13.34 16.71 9.18
C ILE A 223 -12.34 17.59 8.41
N GLY A 224 -11.53 18.36 9.14
CA GLY A 224 -10.46 19.17 8.59
C GLY A 224 -9.14 18.40 8.60
N ASP A 225 -8.12 18.98 9.22
CA ASP A 225 -6.79 18.37 9.35
C ASP A 225 -6.71 17.34 10.52
N GLU A 226 -7.84 17.02 11.16
CA GLU A 226 -7.89 16.05 12.24
C GLU A 226 -7.52 14.63 11.75
N GLN A 227 -6.59 13.98 12.43
CA GLN A 227 -6.19 12.62 12.09
C GLN A 227 -7.24 11.59 12.53
N TRP A 228 -7.53 10.64 11.65
CA TRP A 228 -8.33 9.47 11.94
C TRP A 228 -7.90 8.26 11.09
N ALA A 229 -8.23 7.05 11.56
CA ALA A 229 -8.05 5.80 10.83
C ALA A 229 -9.09 4.77 11.29
N GLU A 230 -9.59 3.96 10.35
CA GLU A 230 -10.35 2.73 10.61
C GLU A 230 -9.36 1.56 10.65
N ILE A 231 -9.37 0.77 11.73
CA ILE A 231 -8.41 -0.32 11.93
C ILE A 231 -9.10 -1.62 11.61
N ASP A 232 -8.97 -2.16 10.41
CA ASP A 232 -9.71 -3.34 9.99
C ASP A 232 -8.85 -4.60 9.86
N ASP A 233 -7.60 -4.40 9.47
CA ASP A 233 -6.59 -5.43 9.34
C ASP A 233 -5.22 -4.99 9.91
N PRO A 234 -4.21 -5.88 9.95
CA PRO A 234 -2.89 -5.56 10.49
C PRO A 234 -2.15 -4.45 9.73
N ASN A 235 -2.46 -4.22 8.45
CA ASN A 235 -1.88 -3.12 7.70
C ASN A 235 -2.43 -1.79 8.21
N ASP A 236 -3.75 -1.69 8.42
CA ASP A 236 -4.36 -0.48 8.99
C ASP A 236 -3.80 -0.16 10.37
N LEU A 237 -3.59 -1.18 11.20
CA LEU A 237 -2.98 -1.01 12.52
C LEU A 237 -1.57 -0.40 12.42
N ARG A 238 -0.78 -0.84 11.43
CA ARG A 238 0.57 -0.31 11.20
C ARG A 238 0.53 1.12 10.64
N VAL A 239 -0.39 1.42 9.71
CA VAL A 239 -0.59 2.77 9.17
C VAL A 239 -1.03 3.72 10.29
N ALA A 240 -1.96 3.30 11.14
CA ALA A 240 -2.37 4.09 12.30
C ALA A 240 -1.24 4.28 13.31
N GLU A 241 -0.39 3.28 13.54
CA GLU A 241 0.82 3.45 14.36
C GLU A 241 1.75 4.51 13.77
N PHE A 242 1.88 4.57 12.43
CA PHE A 242 2.65 5.62 11.78
C PHE A 242 2.01 7.01 11.99
N LEU A 243 0.70 7.13 11.81
CA LEU A 243 -0.04 8.39 11.98
C LEU A 243 0.06 8.91 13.42
N PHE A 244 -0.31 8.08 14.40
CA PHE A 244 -0.52 8.46 15.80
C PHE A 244 0.71 8.28 16.72
N SER A 245 1.82 7.73 16.22
CA SER A 245 3.06 7.57 16.99
C SER A 245 4.29 8.19 16.29
N PRO A 246 4.47 9.52 16.38
CA PRO A 246 5.62 10.21 15.76
C PRO A 246 6.98 9.61 16.14
N LEU A 247 7.14 9.11 17.37
CA LEU A 247 8.36 8.48 17.85
C LEU A 247 8.69 7.15 17.13
N ASN A 248 7.69 6.46 16.60
CA ASN A 248 7.84 5.17 15.93
C ASN A 248 7.98 5.29 14.40
N ARG A 249 7.66 6.46 13.80
CA ARG A 249 7.67 6.67 12.35
C ARG A 249 8.98 6.24 11.69
N ARG A 250 10.13 6.64 12.25
CA ARG A 250 11.44 6.27 11.70
C ARG A 250 11.64 4.76 11.63
N ARG A 251 11.36 4.05 12.73
CA ARG A 251 11.50 2.59 12.81
C ARG A 251 10.58 1.91 11.80
N LEU A 252 9.32 2.37 11.71
CA LEU A 252 8.34 1.84 10.76
C LEU A 252 8.79 2.02 9.31
N LEU A 253 9.34 3.18 8.95
CA LEU A 253 9.88 3.42 7.61
C LEU A 253 11.09 2.52 7.33
N GLU A 254 12.03 2.41 8.27
CA GLU A 254 13.21 1.53 8.12
C GLU A 254 12.81 0.05 7.92
N GLU A 255 11.74 -0.40 8.57
CA GLU A 255 11.18 -1.76 8.44
C GLU A 255 10.33 -1.94 7.17
N SER A 256 9.83 -0.86 6.56
CA SER A 256 8.87 -0.88 5.44
C SER A 256 9.50 -0.53 4.08
N MET A 257 10.78 -0.87 3.86
CA MET A 257 11.45 -0.60 2.59
C MET A 257 10.66 -1.16 1.39
N GLY A 258 10.17 -0.26 0.53
CA GLY A 258 9.37 -0.59 -0.66
C GLY A 258 7.85 -0.51 -0.46
N GLU A 259 7.38 -0.17 0.74
CA GLU A 259 5.96 -0.04 1.09
C GLU A 259 5.61 1.37 1.58
N TYR A 260 6.46 2.32 1.24
CA TYR A 260 6.29 3.73 1.57
C TYR A 260 4.98 4.33 1.01
N TRP A 261 4.45 3.72 -0.06
CA TRP A 261 3.18 4.11 -0.68
C TRP A 261 1.97 3.95 0.27
N SER A 262 2.09 3.16 1.34
CA SER A 262 1.04 3.03 2.36
C SER A 262 0.99 4.19 3.35
N PHE A 263 1.90 5.18 3.26
CA PHE A 263 1.99 6.34 4.15
C PHE A 263 1.97 7.69 3.37
N GLU A 264 1.50 7.69 2.11
CA GLU A 264 1.79 8.69 1.05
C GLU A 264 1.57 10.17 1.41
N ASP A 265 0.63 10.49 2.30
CA ASP A 265 0.28 11.88 2.58
C ASP A 265 1.23 12.59 3.56
N ASP A 266 2.18 11.87 4.19
CA ASP A 266 2.89 12.36 5.37
C ASP A 266 4.43 12.53 5.21
N PHE A 267 5.02 12.20 4.05
CA PHE A 267 6.48 12.34 3.86
C PHE A 267 6.91 12.46 2.38
N THR A 268 8.13 12.94 2.16
CA THR A 268 8.76 13.02 0.84
C THR A 268 9.93 12.04 0.77
N ASP A 269 9.89 11.12 -0.20
CA ASP A 269 10.94 10.11 -0.40
C ASP A 269 12.10 10.64 -1.27
N PHE A 270 13.28 10.79 -0.67
CA PHE A 270 14.54 11.08 -1.39
C PHE A 270 15.43 9.84 -1.59
N CYS A 271 15.02 8.68 -1.11
CA CYS A 271 15.77 7.43 -1.15
C CYS A 271 15.50 6.66 -2.43
N PHE A 272 14.25 6.64 -2.89
CA PHE A 272 13.95 6.03 -4.17
C PHE A 272 14.46 6.92 -5.31
N LEU A 273 15.15 6.32 -6.28
CA LEU A 273 15.74 7.03 -7.43
C LEU A 273 14.92 6.83 -8.73
N PRO A 274 13.61 7.12 -8.80
CA PRO A 274 12.85 6.99 -10.05
C PRO A 274 12.97 8.26 -10.90
N ASN A 275 12.69 8.13 -12.19
CA ASN A 275 12.44 9.27 -13.05
C ASN A 275 11.11 9.94 -12.65
N MET A 276 11.17 11.13 -12.04
CA MET A 276 9.99 11.86 -11.58
C MET A 276 9.07 12.36 -12.70
N TYR A 277 9.51 12.31 -13.96
CA TYR A 277 8.67 12.66 -15.12
C TYR A 277 7.85 11.46 -15.65
N PHE A 278 8.06 10.28 -15.07
CA PHE A 278 7.38 9.05 -15.44
C PHE A 278 6.74 8.38 -14.20
N PRO A 279 5.70 7.55 -14.39
CA PRO A 279 4.99 7.31 -15.65
C PRO A 279 4.26 8.57 -16.13
N THR A 280 4.19 8.74 -17.45
CA THR A 280 3.45 9.89 -18.01
C THR A 280 1.94 9.75 -17.74
N PRO A 281 1.17 10.85 -17.75
CA PRO A 281 -0.29 10.78 -17.62
C PRO A 281 -0.94 9.85 -18.66
N SER A 282 -0.39 9.77 -19.87
CA SER A 282 -0.88 8.86 -20.91
C SER A 282 -0.65 7.38 -20.55
N MET A 283 0.50 7.05 -19.96
CA MET A 283 0.79 5.68 -19.51
C MET A 283 -0.16 5.26 -18.39
N LEU A 284 -0.39 6.13 -17.40
CA LEU A 284 -1.33 5.87 -16.32
C LEU A 284 -2.77 5.72 -16.82
N ALA A 285 -3.19 6.55 -17.78
CA ALA A 285 -4.51 6.44 -18.39
C ALA A 285 -4.70 5.10 -19.11
N GLU A 286 -3.70 4.66 -19.89
CA GLU A 286 -3.74 3.37 -20.58
C GLU A 286 -3.80 2.19 -19.60
N LEU A 287 -2.96 2.22 -18.55
CA LEU A 287 -2.97 1.20 -17.49
C LEU A 287 -4.33 1.14 -16.78
N ARG A 288 -4.89 2.29 -16.40
CA ARG A 288 -6.20 2.37 -15.73
C ARG A 288 -7.31 1.80 -16.60
N ASN A 289 -7.34 2.18 -17.89
CA ASN A 289 -8.39 1.74 -18.82
C ASN A 289 -8.31 0.25 -19.14
N ASN A 290 -7.13 -0.35 -19.07
CA ASN A 290 -6.92 -1.77 -19.33
C ASN A 290 -6.84 -2.62 -18.06
N LEU A 291 -6.82 -2.02 -16.86
CA LEU A 291 -6.50 -2.71 -15.60
C LEU A 291 -7.28 -4.01 -15.42
N ILE A 292 -8.61 -3.98 -15.62
CA ILE A 292 -9.48 -5.15 -15.50
C ILE A 292 -9.01 -6.28 -16.44
N ARG A 293 -8.69 -5.95 -17.69
CA ARG A 293 -8.20 -6.93 -18.66
C ARG A 293 -6.82 -7.44 -18.26
N LEU A 294 -5.92 -6.57 -17.82
CA LEU A 294 -4.56 -6.93 -17.43
C LEU A 294 -4.60 -7.93 -16.27
N VAL A 295 -5.28 -7.62 -15.17
CA VAL A 295 -5.32 -8.50 -13.98
C VAL A 295 -6.01 -9.85 -14.21
N GLN A 296 -6.87 -9.95 -15.22
CA GLN A 296 -7.59 -11.19 -15.58
C GLN A 296 -6.84 -12.09 -16.56
N ASN A 297 -5.67 -11.67 -17.07
CA ASN A 297 -4.89 -12.44 -18.05
C ASN A 297 -3.45 -12.65 -17.57
N TYR A 298 -2.85 -13.77 -17.96
CA TYR A 298 -1.41 -13.97 -17.77
C TYR A 298 -0.61 -12.98 -18.63
N GLY A 299 0.62 -12.70 -18.19
CA GLY A 299 1.60 -11.98 -19.00
C GLY A 299 1.91 -12.71 -20.30
N SER A 300 2.51 -11.99 -21.25
CA SER A 300 2.98 -12.60 -22.50
C SER A 300 4.07 -13.63 -22.22
N ASN A 301 4.21 -14.64 -23.08
CA ASN A 301 5.35 -15.57 -22.98
C ASN A 301 6.68 -14.85 -23.25
N GLN A 302 7.79 -15.49 -22.89
CA GLN A 302 9.12 -14.87 -22.96
C GLN A 302 9.51 -14.43 -24.38
N GLU A 303 9.18 -15.22 -25.42
CA GLU A 303 9.50 -14.88 -26.81
C GLU A 303 8.81 -13.58 -27.26
N ILE A 304 7.52 -13.40 -26.92
CA ILE A 304 6.78 -12.19 -27.23
C ILE A 304 7.33 -10.99 -26.45
N LEU A 305 7.71 -11.20 -25.19
CA LEU A 305 8.32 -10.14 -24.37
C LEU A 305 9.66 -9.68 -24.95
N ASN A 306 10.55 -10.63 -25.28
CA ASN A 306 11.84 -10.36 -25.90
C ASN A 306 11.65 -9.62 -27.23
N TRP A 307 10.71 -10.07 -28.07
CA TRP A 307 10.37 -9.39 -29.32
C TRP A 307 9.88 -7.95 -29.12
N LYS A 308 8.95 -7.71 -28.20
CA LYS A 308 8.44 -6.36 -27.90
C LYS A 308 9.56 -5.42 -27.44
N LEU A 309 10.42 -5.89 -26.54
CA LEU A 309 11.52 -5.06 -26.05
C LEU A 309 12.59 -4.84 -27.13
N ALA A 310 12.89 -5.87 -27.94
CA ALA A 310 13.83 -5.76 -29.05
C ALA A 310 13.40 -4.70 -30.08
N LEU A 311 12.10 -4.56 -30.35
CA LEU A 311 11.57 -3.48 -31.19
C LEU A 311 11.84 -2.09 -30.62
N PHE A 312 11.81 -1.94 -29.30
CA PHE A 312 12.12 -0.68 -28.63
C PHE A 312 13.63 -0.39 -28.63
N LEU A 313 14.45 -1.42 -28.37
CA LEU A 313 15.91 -1.32 -28.34
C LEU A 313 16.56 -1.30 -29.73
N LEU A 314 15.78 -1.61 -30.79
CA LEU A 314 16.26 -1.78 -32.16
C LEU A 314 17.37 -2.83 -32.29
N CYS A 315 17.20 -3.97 -31.61
CA CYS A 315 18.16 -5.07 -31.61
C CYS A 315 17.53 -6.41 -31.99
N SER A 316 18.34 -7.47 -32.12
CA SER A 316 17.84 -8.83 -32.30
C SER A 316 17.09 -9.33 -31.05
N PRO A 317 15.90 -9.97 -31.21
CA PRO A 317 15.15 -10.56 -30.09
C PRO A 317 15.83 -11.78 -29.47
N GLU A 318 16.75 -12.43 -30.19
CA GLU A 318 17.56 -13.55 -29.70
C GLU A 318 18.67 -13.09 -28.72
N ARG A 319 19.00 -11.79 -28.74
CA ARG A 319 20.06 -11.20 -27.91
C ARG A 319 19.55 -10.49 -26.67
N VAL A 320 18.24 -10.44 -26.45
CA VAL A 320 17.63 -9.77 -25.29
C VAL A 320 16.77 -10.74 -24.50
N GLN A 321 16.86 -10.64 -23.17
CA GLN A 321 16.03 -11.40 -22.24
C GLN A 321 15.33 -10.41 -21.31
N VAL A 322 14.00 -10.30 -21.43
CA VAL A 322 13.17 -9.47 -20.54
C VAL A 322 13.05 -10.15 -19.18
N LEU A 323 13.19 -9.37 -18.11
CA LEU A 323 13.24 -9.84 -16.74
C LEU A 323 12.20 -9.16 -15.86
N ASN A 324 11.77 -9.88 -14.82
CA ASN A 324 10.93 -9.39 -13.73
C ASN A 324 11.76 -8.52 -12.76
N GLY A 325 12.22 -7.39 -13.29
CA GLY A 325 13.26 -6.55 -12.72
C GLY A 325 14.64 -7.18 -12.83
N LEU A 326 15.68 -6.33 -12.80
CA LEU A 326 17.06 -6.80 -12.92
C LEU A 326 17.49 -7.73 -11.76
N SER A 327 16.81 -7.68 -10.62
CA SER A 327 17.06 -8.57 -9.48
C SER A 327 16.98 -10.05 -9.83
N GLN A 328 16.22 -10.40 -10.86
CA GLN A 328 16.02 -11.78 -11.28
C GLN A 328 17.30 -12.45 -11.82
N ILE A 329 18.23 -11.69 -12.39
CA ILE A 329 19.40 -12.28 -13.06
C ILE A 329 20.55 -12.58 -12.09
N TYR A 330 20.65 -11.86 -10.97
CA TYR A 330 21.81 -11.96 -10.09
C TYR A 330 22.12 -13.38 -9.58
N PRO A 331 21.14 -14.19 -9.14
CA PRO A 331 21.43 -15.57 -8.74
C PRO A 331 21.97 -16.43 -9.88
N LEU A 332 21.49 -16.19 -11.11
CA LEU A 332 21.95 -16.91 -12.29
C LEU A 332 23.39 -16.51 -12.64
N LEU A 333 23.72 -15.22 -12.65
CA LEU A 333 25.09 -14.76 -12.89
C LEU A 333 26.05 -15.26 -11.81
N ALA A 334 25.63 -15.25 -10.54
CA ALA A 334 26.42 -15.79 -9.44
C ALA A 334 26.74 -17.28 -9.64
N SER A 335 25.76 -18.07 -10.11
CA SER A 335 25.99 -19.49 -10.43
C SER A 335 26.82 -19.69 -11.69
N HIS A 336 26.60 -18.90 -12.74
CA HIS A 336 27.28 -19.02 -14.03
C HIS A 336 28.78 -18.71 -13.90
N TYR A 337 29.13 -17.67 -13.12
CA TYR A 337 30.50 -17.24 -12.89
C TYR A 337 31.11 -17.78 -11.58
N ALA A 338 30.50 -18.82 -11.00
CA ALA A 338 30.98 -19.40 -9.75
C ALA A 338 32.44 -19.88 -9.88
N GLY A 339 33.27 -19.48 -8.91
CA GLY A 339 34.69 -19.85 -8.86
C GLY A 339 35.64 -19.01 -9.75
N GLN A 340 35.10 -18.07 -10.54
CA GLN A 340 35.90 -17.17 -11.37
C GLN A 340 36.43 -15.98 -10.56
N ARG A 341 37.54 -15.39 -11.02
CA ARG A 341 38.12 -14.16 -10.43
C ARG A 341 37.28 -12.95 -10.84
N ILE A 342 36.44 -12.48 -9.92
CA ILE A 342 35.56 -11.34 -10.12
C ILE A 342 36.22 -10.03 -9.69
N LEU A 343 36.09 -8.99 -10.50
CA LEU A 343 36.49 -7.61 -10.21
C LEU A 343 35.24 -6.71 -10.17
N LEU A 344 35.00 -6.04 -9.04
CA LEU A 344 33.82 -5.18 -8.82
C LEU A 344 34.20 -3.69 -8.60
N PRO A 345 33.32 -2.74 -8.93
CA PRO A 345 33.49 -1.36 -8.49
C PRO A 345 33.30 -1.24 -6.97
N SER A 346 33.99 -0.30 -6.35
CA SER A 346 33.80 0.03 -4.93
C SER A 346 33.98 1.53 -4.65
N PRO A 347 32.97 2.22 -4.08
CA PRO A 347 31.65 1.69 -3.69
C PRO A 347 30.72 1.44 -4.89
N THR A 348 29.74 0.54 -4.73
CA THR A 348 28.70 0.29 -5.75
C THR A 348 27.44 -0.30 -5.13
N PHE A 349 26.42 -0.58 -5.95
CA PHE A 349 25.17 -1.24 -5.56
C PHE A 349 25.42 -2.58 -4.86
N GLY A 350 24.82 -2.76 -3.68
CA GLY A 350 25.15 -3.86 -2.77
C GLY A 350 24.91 -5.27 -3.30
N GLU A 351 23.98 -5.44 -4.25
CA GLU A 351 23.62 -6.76 -4.76
C GLU A 351 24.78 -7.45 -5.51
N TYR A 352 25.69 -6.70 -6.12
CA TYR A 352 26.90 -7.27 -6.73
C TYR A 352 27.81 -7.95 -5.71
N ARG A 353 28.07 -7.27 -4.58
CA ARG A 353 28.87 -7.86 -3.49
C ARG A 353 28.18 -9.07 -2.85
N ARG A 354 26.84 -9.04 -2.78
CA ARG A 354 26.05 -10.16 -2.28
C ARG A 354 26.09 -11.37 -3.21
N SER A 355 26.03 -11.13 -4.52
CA SER A 355 26.02 -12.16 -5.56
C SER A 355 27.40 -12.79 -5.76
N PHE A 356 28.45 -11.96 -5.74
CA PHE A 356 29.83 -12.38 -5.92
C PHE A 356 30.59 -12.27 -4.60
N SER A 357 30.40 -13.23 -3.70
CA SER A 357 31.00 -13.18 -2.35
C SER A 357 32.54 -13.21 -2.36
N ALA A 358 33.14 -13.95 -3.29
CA ALA A 358 34.59 -13.97 -3.52
C ALA A 358 34.95 -13.04 -4.69
N HIS A 359 35.45 -11.85 -4.38
CA HIS A 359 35.75 -10.82 -5.38
C HIS A 359 36.94 -9.96 -4.95
N THR A 360 37.52 -9.28 -5.94
CA THR A 360 38.40 -8.12 -5.73
C THR A 360 37.67 -6.85 -6.16
N VAL A 361 38.16 -5.69 -5.75
CA VAL A 361 37.49 -4.40 -6.04
C VAL A 361 38.41 -3.38 -6.65
N TYR A 362 37.99 -2.63 -7.67
CA TYR A 362 38.63 -1.38 -8.11
C TYR A 362 37.97 -0.16 -7.45
N HIS A 363 38.72 0.92 -7.34
CA HIS A 363 38.23 2.14 -6.71
C HIS A 363 37.42 2.97 -7.70
N ASP A 364 36.11 3.01 -7.48
CA ASP A 364 35.19 3.83 -8.27
C ASP A 364 34.98 5.18 -7.58
N ARG A 365 35.31 6.27 -8.28
CA ARG A 365 35.16 7.64 -7.81
C ARG A 365 35.19 8.62 -8.98
N PRO A 366 34.65 9.84 -8.85
CA PRO A 366 34.82 10.88 -9.86
C PRO A 366 36.30 11.07 -10.24
N GLY A 367 36.61 11.03 -11.54
CA GLY A 367 38.00 11.01 -12.03
C GLY A 367 38.69 9.66 -11.89
N ILE A 368 37.94 8.56 -12.04
CA ILE A 368 38.46 7.19 -12.03
C ILE A 368 39.65 7.00 -12.99
N ASP A 369 40.64 6.25 -12.52
CA ASP A 369 41.84 5.92 -13.29
C ASP A 369 41.54 4.74 -14.24
N LEU A 370 41.40 5.06 -15.52
CA LEU A 370 41.07 4.08 -16.56
C LEU A 370 42.24 3.12 -16.82
N ASP A 371 43.49 3.56 -16.66
CA ASP A 371 44.66 2.72 -16.88
C ASP A 371 44.79 1.69 -15.74
N GLU A 372 44.55 2.11 -14.50
CA GLU A 372 44.47 1.19 -13.36
C GLU A 372 43.35 0.17 -13.55
N LEU A 373 42.15 0.61 -13.96
CA LEU A 373 41.03 -0.28 -14.20
C LEU A 373 41.34 -1.29 -15.31
N ALA A 374 41.92 -0.86 -16.43
CA ALA A 374 42.30 -1.75 -17.53
C ALA A 374 43.36 -2.79 -17.09
N ALA A 375 44.37 -2.36 -16.32
CA ALA A 375 45.40 -3.27 -15.80
C ALA A 375 44.79 -4.34 -14.89
N ARG A 376 43.88 -3.95 -14.00
CA ARG A 376 43.21 -4.88 -13.08
C ARG A 376 42.20 -5.78 -13.77
N ALA A 377 41.52 -5.28 -14.80
CA ALA A 377 40.62 -6.07 -15.63
C ALA A 377 41.36 -7.24 -16.30
N ALA A 378 42.62 -7.05 -16.70
CA ALA A 378 43.43 -8.10 -17.32
C ALA A 378 43.75 -9.29 -16.39
N ASP A 379 43.71 -9.10 -15.07
CA ASP A 379 43.92 -10.18 -14.08
C ASP A 379 42.61 -10.91 -13.70
N ALA A 380 41.46 -10.39 -14.14
CA ALA A 380 40.12 -10.88 -13.82
C ALA A 380 39.53 -11.74 -14.95
N GLU A 381 38.65 -12.66 -14.56
CA GLU A 381 37.84 -13.46 -15.49
C GLU A 381 36.48 -12.81 -15.73
N VAL A 382 36.00 -12.03 -14.74
CA VAL A 382 34.76 -11.25 -14.86
C VAL A 382 34.98 -9.87 -14.28
N VAL A 383 34.59 -8.84 -15.03
CA VAL A 383 34.63 -7.45 -14.61
C VAL A 383 33.20 -6.92 -14.60
N VAL A 384 32.75 -6.43 -13.44
CA VAL A 384 31.50 -5.68 -13.35
C VAL A 384 31.80 -4.20 -13.52
N ILE A 385 31.04 -3.54 -14.39
CA ILE A 385 31.05 -2.09 -14.56
C ILE A 385 29.61 -1.61 -14.35
N VAL A 386 29.39 -0.65 -13.47
CA VAL A 386 28.08 0.01 -13.32
C VAL A 386 28.21 1.40 -13.92
N ASN A 387 27.44 1.69 -14.96
CA ASN A 387 27.62 2.87 -15.80
C ASN A 387 26.29 3.56 -16.16
N PRO A 388 25.97 4.72 -15.55
CA PRO A 388 26.64 5.35 -14.42
C PRO A 388 26.57 4.53 -13.12
N ASN A 389 27.59 4.64 -12.27
CA ASN A 389 27.65 3.91 -11.01
C ASN A 389 26.73 4.51 -9.94
N ASN A 390 26.13 3.65 -9.11
CA ASN A 390 25.42 4.02 -7.88
C ASN A 390 26.26 3.53 -6.68
N PRO A 391 26.78 4.41 -5.79
CA PRO A 391 26.26 5.75 -5.50
C PRO A 391 27.10 6.93 -6.04
N THR A 392 28.20 6.68 -6.73
CA THR A 392 29.19 7.74 -7.05
C THR A 392 28.78 8.62 -8.24
N GLY A 393 27.88 8.15 -9.10
CA GLY A 393 27.51 8.82 -10.34
C GLY A 393 28.62 8.85 -11.40
N THR A 394 29.68 8.04 -11.24
CA THR A 394 30.76 7.95 -12.23
C THR A 394 30.23 7.38 -13.53
N THR A 395 30.72 7.93 -14.64
CA THR A 395 30.36 7.47 -15.98
C THR A 395 31.64 7.22 -16.77
N LEU A 396 31.73 6.04 -17.39
CA LEU A 396 32.82 5.64 -18.29
C LEU A 396 32.38 5.80 -19.75
N PRO A 397 33.28 6.24 -20.65
CA PRO A 397 32.95 6.32 -22.07
C PRO A 397 32.58 4.97 -22.67
N ALA A 398 31.48 4.89 -23.42
CA ALA A 398 30.99 3.66 -24.04
C ALA A 398 32.06 3.00 -24.94
N GLU A 399 32.72 3.81 -25.78
CA GLU A 399 33.79 3.34 -26.67
C GLU A 399 35.01 2.79 -25.92
N TRP A 400 35.29 3.32 -24.72
CA TRP A 400 36.39 2.81 -23.89
C TRP A 400 36.06 1.42 -23.34
N ILE A 401 34.83 1.22 -22.85
CA ILE A 401 34.38 -0.11 -22.38
C ILE A 401 34.46 -1.14 -23.52
N LEU A 402 33.93 -0.78 -24.70
CA LEU A 402 33.96 -1.65 -25.88
C LEU A 402 35.39 -1.94 -26.34
N HIS A 403 36.29 -0.96 -26.29
CA HIS A 403 37.69 -1.16 -26.62
C HIS A 403 38.36 -2.14 -25.66
N LEU A 404 38.15 -1.97 -24.34
CA LEU A 404 38.70 -2.87 -23.33
C LEU A 404 38.16 -4.31 -23.48
N ALA A 405 36.87 -4.46 -23.77
CA ALA A 405 36.27 -5.77 -24.00
C ALA A 405 36.84 -6.48 -25.24
N ARG A 406 37.17 -5.71 -26.30
CA ARG A 406 37.85 -6.25 -27.49
C ARG A 406 39.29 -6.71 -27.22
N THR A 407 40.01 -6.02 -26.33
CA THR A 407 41.41 -6.37 -26.02
C THR A 407 41.52 -7.53 -25.03
N LEU A 408 40.46 -7.81 -24.27
CA LEU A 408 40.38 -8.90 -23.29
C LEU A 408 39.23 -9.88 -23.64
N PRO A 409 39.34 -10.64 -24.75
CA PRO A 409 38.24 -11.50 -25.22
C PRO A 409 37.89 -12.66 -24.28
N ASP A 410 38.83 -13.08 -23.43
CA ASP A 410 38.63 -14.16 -22.44
C ASP A 410 38.05 -13.64 -21.10
N THR A 411 37.90 -12.32 -20.94
CA THR A 411 37.31 -11.69 -19.76
C THR A 411 35.86 -11.31 -20.06
N ALA A 412 34.93 -11.72 -19.20
CA ALA A 412 33.53 -11.32 -19.30
C ALA A 412 33.29 -9.94 -18.67
N PHE A 413 32.56 -9.07 -19.36
CA PHE A 413 32.20 -7.73 -18.89
C PHE A 413 30.70 -7.66 -18.63
N LEU A 414 30.32 -7.54 -17.35
CA LEU A 414 28.95 -7.32 -16.93
C LEU A 414 28.75 -5.81 -16.76
N VAL A 415 28.06 -5.16 -17.69
CA VAL A 415 27.87 -3.70 -17.74
C VAL A 415 26.44 -3.36 -17.33
N ASP A 416 26.26 -2.78 -16.15
CA ASP A 416 24.96 -2.30 -15.65
C ASP A 416 24.67 -0.87 -16.12
N GLU A 417 23.70 -0.75 -17.01
CA GLU A 417 23.23 0.48 -17.63
C GLU A 417 21.90 0.97 -17.03
N SER A 418 21.53 0.52 -15.82
CA SER A 418 20.27 0.91 -15.15
C SER A 418 20.08 2.43 -14.97
N PHE A 419 21.16 3.22 -15.07
CA PHE A 419 21.12 4.68 -15.01
C PHE A 419 21.53 5.37 -16.33
N ILE A 420 21.74 4.64 -17.42
CA ILE A 420 22.32 5.18 -18.66
C ILE A 420 21.47 6.33 -19.24
N SER A 421 20.14 6.24 -19.10
CA SER A 421 19.18 7.27 -19.55
C SER A 421 19.33 8.62 -18.84
N PHE A 422 20.06 8.67 -17.71
CA PHE A 422 20.36 9.90 -16.96
C PHE A 422 21.77 10.43 -17.24
N SER A 423 22.47 9.87 -18.23
CA SER A 423 23.82 10.25 -18.61
C SER A 423 23.87 10.77 -20.05
N THR A 424 25.02 11.32 -20.46
CA THR A 424 25.30 11.71 -21.84
C THR A 424 25.90 10.59 -22.67
N GLU A 425 26.28 9.47 -22.05
CA GLU A 425 26.84 8.32 -22.76
C GLU A 425 25.73 7.50 -23.44
N PRO A 426 25.97 6.97 -24.65
CA PRO A 426 25.05 6.05 -25.28
C PRO A 426 25.09 4.68 -24.59
N SER A 427 23.97 3.95 -24.63
CA SER A 427 23.96 2.53 -24.30
C SER A 427 24.92 1.74 -25.21
N LEU A 428 25.51 0.67 -24.69
CA LEU A 428 26.35 -0.25 -25.46
C LEU A 428 25.56 -1.07 -26.49
N VAL A 429 24.25 -1.27 -26.30
CA VAL A 429 23.41 -2.18 -27.11
C VAL A 429 23.50 -1.90 -28.62
N PRO A 430 23.34 -0.66 -29.13
CA PRO A 430 23.44 -0.40 -30.57
C PRO A 430 24.82 -0.69 -31.16
N SER A 431 25.88 -0.47 -30.38
CA SER A 431 27.25 -0.76 -30.81
C SER A 431 27.52 -2.26 -30.85
N LEU A 432 27.06 -3.01 -29.84
CA LEU A 432 27.16 -4.47 -29.80
C LEU A 432 26.30 -5.14 -30.89
N GLU A 433 25.17 -4.55 -31.24
CA GLU A 433 24.35 -5.08 -32.34
C GLU A 433 25.07 -5.00 -33.68
N ARG A 434 25.80 -3.90 -33.91
CA ARG A 434 26.59 -3.64 -35.11
C ARG A 434 27.92 -4.41 -35.15
N ASP A 435 28.60 -4.53 -34.01
CA ASP A 435 29.89 -5.20 -33.84
C ASP A 435 29.85 -6.12 -32.60
N PRO A 436 29.36 -7.37 -32.75
CA PRO A 436 29.09 -8.27 -31.63
C PRO A 436 30.32 -8.64 -30.82
N LEU A 437 30.23 -8.49 -29.49
CA LEU A 437 31.23 -8.95 -28.52
C LEU A 437 30.57 -9.95 -27.56
N PRO A 438 30.79 -11.27 -27.71
CA PRO A 438 30.12 -12.28 -26.88
C PRO A 438 30.55 -12.21 -25.40
N ASN A 439 31.68 -11.59 -25.10
CA ASN A 439 32.15 -11.40 -23.73
C ASN A 439 31.56 -10.16 -23.04
N VAL A 440 30.61 -9.43 -23.67
CA VAL A 440 29.93 -8.28 -23.05
C VAL A 440 28.45 -8.61 -22.81
N VAL A 441 28.02 -8.39 -21.58
CA VAL A 441 26.63 -8.55 -21.14
C VAL A 441 26.15 -7.22 -20.58
N VAL A 442 25.10 -6.65 -21.18
CA VAL A 442 24.46 -5.42 -20.70
C VAL A 442 23.30 -5.78 -19.80
N LEU A 443 23.23 -5.14 -18.64
CA LEU A 443 22.22 -5.32 -17.61
C LEU A 443 21.46 -4.02 -17.42
N THR A 444 20.12 -4.02 -17.51
CA THR A 444 19.36 -2.78 -17.38
C THR A 444 18.09 -2.96 -16.54
N SER A 445 17.95 -2.16 -15.49
CA SER A 445 16.68 -1.98 -14.79
C SER A 445 15.88 -0.84 -15.42
N LEU A 446 14.64 -1.10 -15.82
CA LEU A 446 13.72 -0.06 -16.32
C LEU A 446 12.92 0.61 -15.21
N SER A 447 13.06 0.14 -13.95
CA SER A 447 12.38 0.70 -12.79
C SER A 447 12.72 2.18 -12.54
N LYS A 448 13.92 2.62 -12.98
CA LYS A 448 14.42 3.98 -12.83
C LYS A 448 13.91 4.86 -13.96
N THR A 449 14.30 4.54 -15.20
CA THR A 449 13.96 5.30 -16.40
C THR A 449 12.45 5.48 -16.60
N LEU A 450 11.66 4.43 -16.37
CA LEU A 450 10.20 4.45 -16.60
C LEU A 450 9.39 4.86 -15.36
N GLY A 451 10.03 5.16 -14.23
CA GLY A 451 9.34 5.60 -13.00
C GLY A 451 8.33 4.61 -12.43
N VAL A 452 8.32 3.35 -12.88
CA VAL A 452 7.35 2.32 -12.50
C VAL A 452 8.03 1.12 -11.82
N PRO A 453 8.68 1.32 -10.66
CA PRO A 453 9.38 0.25 -9.98
C PRO A 453 8.47 -0.93 -9.62
N GLY A 454 7.19 -0.69 -9.32
CA GLY A 454 6.20 -1.73 -8.99
C GLY A 454 5.83 -2.65 -10.15
N VAL A 455 6.03 -2.23 -11.41
CA VAL A 455 5.78 -3.07 -12.60
C VAL A 455 6.85 -4.15 -12.77
N ARG A 456 8.03 -3.94 -12.16
CA ARG A 456 9.17 -4.87 -12.17
C ARG A 456 9.66 -5.21 -13.59
N LEU A 457 10.16 -4.22 -14.31
CA LEU A 457 10.74 -4.39 -15.65
C LEU A 457 12.26 -4.21 -15.66
N GLY A 458 12.95 -5.08 -16.39
CA GLY A 458 14.38 -5.00 -16.70
C GLY A 458 14.75 -5.94 -17.83
N TYR A 459 16.00 -5.93 -18.27
CA TYR A 459 16.48 -6.84 -19.29
C TYR A 459 17.98 -7.13 -19.18
N VAL A 460 18.38 -8.22 -19.82
CA VAL A 460 19.77 -8.52 -20.17
C VAL A 460 19.88 -8.47 -21.69
N TYR A 461 20.97 -7.90 -22.19
CA TYR A 461 21.36 -8.02 -23.59
C TYR A 461 22.75 -8.68 -23.68
N SER A 462 22.90 -9.69 -24.53
CA SER A 462 24.17 -10.38 -24.75
C SER A 462 24.28 -10.96 -26.15
N CYS A 463 25.49 -10.93 -26.72
CA CYS A 463 25.81 -11.64 -27.94
C CYS A 463 26.22 -13.10 -27.71
N ASP A 464 26.33 -13.56 -26.46
CA ASP A 464 26.60 -14.96 -26.09
C ASP A 464 25.32 -15.80 -26.15
N GLU A 465 25.18 -16.59 -27.20
CA GLU A 465 24.06 -17.51 -27.41
C GLU A 465 23.91 -18.56 -26.30
N ARG A 466 25.03 -19.01 -25.71
CA ARG A 466 25.01 -19.99 -24.62
C ARG A 466 24.41 -19.36 -23.37
N LEU A 467 24.88 -18.17 -23.00
CA LEU A 467 24.32 -17.43 -21.87
C LEU A 467 22.83 -17.12 -22.09
N ASN A 468 22.44 -16.66 -23.28
CA ASN A 468 21.04 -16.38 -23.60
C ASN A 468 20.14 -17.62 -23.46
N THR A 469 20.63 -18.79 -23.89
CA THR A 469 19.92 -20.06 -23.75
C THR A 469 19.80 -20.50 -22.29
N GLU A 470 20.88 -20.36 -21.51
CA GLU A 470 20.89 -20.64 -20.07
C GLU A 470 19.90 -19.73 -19.32
N ILE A 471 19.87 -18.42 -19.63
CA ILE A 471 18.91 -17.48 -19.05
C ILE A 471 17.49 -17.89 -19.40
N THR A 472 17.18 -18.09 -20.69
CA THR A 472 15.83 -18.46 -21.14
C THR A 472 15.32 -19.72 -20.44
N SER A 473 16.19 -20.72 -20.26
CA SER A 473 15.85 -21.99 -19.63
C SER A 473 15.60 -21.88 -18.12
N ALA A 474 16.16 -20.86 -17.47
CA ALA A 474 16.01 -20.62 -16.04
C ALA A 474 14.79 -19.74 -15.71
N LEU A 475 14.23 -19.02 -16.69
CA LEU A 475 13.08 -18.14 -16.48
C LEU A 475 11.77 -18.94 -16.35
N PRO A 476 10.86 -18.56 -15.42
CA PRO A 476 9.54 -19.18 -15.31
C PRO A 476 8.69 -18.95 -16.57
N ILE A 477 7.79 -19.90 -16.90
CA ILE A 477 6.89 -19.79 -18.08
C ILE A 477 5.96 -18.57 -18.04
N TRP A 478 5.64 -18.06 -16.84
CA TRP A 478 4.86 -16.85 -16.60
C TRP A 478 5.72 -15.80 -15.88
N ASN A 479 6.85 -15.44 -16.52
CA ASN A 479 7.90 -14.67 -15.89
C ASN A 479 7.44 -13.26 -15.44
N LEU A 480 6.71 -12.56 -16.29
CA LEU A 480 6.23 -11.19 -16.04
C LEU A 480 4.72 -11.14 -15.88
N ASN A 481 4.27 -10.16 -15.09
CA ASN A 481 2.87 -9.81 -14.97
C ASN A 481 2.39 -9.14 -16.27
N SER A 482 1.07 -9.06 -16.47
CA SER A 482 0.47 -8.46 -17.67
C SER A 482 0.60 -6.93 -17.76
N LEU A 483 0.91 -6.24 -16.66
CA LEU A 483 1.10 -4.78 -16.65
C LEU A 483 2.46 -4.40 -17.29
N ALA A 484 3.42 -5.31 -17.20
CA ALA A 484 4.76 -5.23 -17.79
C ALA A 484 4.75 -5.67 -19.27
#